data_AF-A0A0C2GBW4-F1
#
_entry.id   AF-A0A0C2GBW4-F1
#
_cell.length_a   1.000
_cell.length_b   1.000
_cell.length_c   1.000
_cell.angle_alpha   90.00
_cell.angle_beta   90.00
_cell.angle_gamma   90.00
#
_symmetry.space_group_name_H-M   'P 1'
#
loop_
_entity.id
_entity.type
_entity.pdbx_description
1 polymer ?
#
loop_
_entity_poly.entity_id
_entity_poly.type
_entity_poly.pdbx_seq_one_letter_code
_entity_poly.pdbx_strand_id
1 'polypeptide(L)'
;MASTNAAVAQFAQTLLSLTVYRHLNVLRFVSDAAAQENLTPTPVDMNQILMSLGDEFDAELTDDEKALCRKFKAGRSVRERYIEKPDLALDMSEEDKEELSIAERNVPNMVQKMMRLMYQFRFPDIVCITTASLLNTLATPGGALTDTDSTDDTEEIEDSQYLYQVLIGDEGSQIPEPALVAVSNRLPLAQQMYIGDVYQLEPHATRRLPRMEHVE
;
A
#
# COMPACT_ATOMS: atom_id res chain seq x y z
N MET A 1 11.97 17.18 -9.65
CA MET A 1 12.06 16.16 -8.60
C MET A 1 11.01 15.10 -8.90
N ALA A 2 11.38 13.82 -8.89
CA ALA A 2 10.39 12.75 -8.96
C ALA A 2 9.58 12.77 -7.64
N SER A 3 8.27 12.57 -7.71
CA SER A 3 7.47 12.36 -6.50
C SER A 3 7.85 11.04 -5.83
N THR A 4 7.55 10.90 -4.54
CA THR A 4 7.82 9.66 -3.78
C THR A 4 7.20 8.44 -4.47
N ASN A 5 6.00 8.56 -5.03
CA ASN A 5 5.35 7.48 -5.78
C ASN A 5 6.10 7.09 -7.06
N ALA A 6 6.61 8.09 -7.80
CA ALA A 6 7.39 7.85 -9.01
C ALA A 6 8.72 7.16 -8.72
N ALA A 7 9.38 7.50 -7.60
CA ALA A 7 10.59 6.81 -7.14
C ALA A 7 10.32 5.32 -6.84
N VAL A 8 9.24 5.03 -6.09
CA VAL A 8 8.83 3.65 -5.80
C VAL A 8 8.47 2.89 -7.09
N ALA A 9 7.84 3.56 -8.08
CA ALA A 9 7.58 2.99 -9.40
C ALA A 9 8.87 2.58 -10.13
N GLN A 10 9.85 3.48 -10.16
CA GLN A 10 11.14 3.24 -10.80
C GLN A 10 11.90 2.08 -10.13
N PHE A 11 11.85 2.00 -8.80
CA PHE A 11 12.44 0.90 -8.06
C PHE A 11 11.78 -0.45 -8.42
N ALA A 12 10.44 -0.50 -8.39
CA ALA A 12 9.69 -1.70 -8.80
C ALA A 12 10.00 -2.11 -10.25
N GLN A 13 10.05 -1.16 -11.18
CA GLN A 13 10.38 -1.43 -12.58
C GLN A 13 11.82 -1.94 -12.75
N THR A 14 12.75 -1.42 -11.94
CA THR A 14 14.14 -1.87 -11.93
C THR A 14 14.21 -3.33 -11.48
N LEU A 15 13.53 -3.69 -10.38
CA LEU A 15 13.45 -5.08 -9.93
C LEU A 15 12.89 -6.00 -11.02
N LEU A 16 11.82 -5.59 -11.70
CA LEU A 16 11.21 -6.36 -12.79
C LEU A 16 12.12 -6.53 -14.01
N SER A 17 13.06 -5.60 -14.24
CA SER A 17 14.04 -5.69 -15.33
C SER A 17 15.14 -6.72 -15.06
N LEU A 18 15.37 -7.09 -13.79
CA LEU A 18 16.39 -8.05 -13.39
C LEU A 18 15.93 -9.49 -13.65
N THR A 19 16.31 -10.03 -14.81
CA THR A 19 15.87 -11.35 -15.26
C THR A 19 16.20 -12.50 -14.30
N VAL A 20 17.29 -12.38 -13.54
CA VAL A 20 17.74 -13.37 -12.54
C VAL A 20 16.73 -13.52 -11.39
N TYR A 21 15.96 -12.48 -11.08
CA TYR A 21 15.05 -12.44 -9.94
C TYR A 21 13.56 -12.50 -10.33
N ARG A 22 13.24 -12.96 -11.54
CA ARG A 22 11.85 -13.08 -12.03
C ARG A 22 10.95 -14.02 -11.21
N HIS A 23 11.56 -14.88 -10.40
CA HIS A 23 10.84 -15.78 -9.50
C HIS A 23 10.31 -15.06 -8.25
N LEU A 24 10.79 -13.84 -7.97
CA LEU A 24 10.33 -13.05 -6.83
C LEU A 24 9.03 -12.32 -7.15
N ASN A 25 8.07 -12.45 -6.25
CA ASN A 25 6.82 -11.73 -6.26
C ASN A 25 7.04 -10.32 -5.69
N VAL A 26 7.22 -9.35 -6.58
CA VAL A 26 7.26 -7.94 -6.22
C VAL A 26 5.82 -7.42 -6.11
N LEU A 27 5.52 -6.68 -5.04
CA LEU A 27 4.27 -5.97 -4.81
C LEU A 27 4.57 -4.50 -4.58
N ARG A 28 3.91 -3.60 -5.33
CA ARG A 28 3.98 -2.16 -5.08
C ARG A 28 2.69 -1.69 -4.40
N PHE A 29 2.81 -1.19 -3.18
CA PHE A 29 1.70 -0.57 -2.47
C PHE A 29 1.62 0.92 -2.84
N VAL A 30 0.49 1.32 -3.42
CA VAL A 30 0.20 2.72 -3.79
C VAL A 30 -1.14 3.08 -3.18
N SER A 31 -1.17 4.16 -2.38
CA SER A 31 -2.44 4.70 -1.89
C SER A 31 -3.17 5.45 -3.01
N ASP A 32 -4.50 5.51 -2.93
CA ASP A 32 -5.31 6.19 -3.96
C ASP A 32 -4.95 7.67 -4.08
N ALA A 33 -4.63 8.34 -2.96
CA ALA A 33 -4.16 9.72 -2.96
C ALA A 33 -2.83 9.88 -3.72
N ALA A 34 -1.87 8.97 -3.50
CA ALA A 34 -0.59 8.99 -4.21
C ALA A 34 -0.75 8.68 -5.71
N ALA A 35 -1.72 7.83 -6.07
CA ALA A 35 -2.05 7.50 -7.45
C ALA A 35 -2.63 8.72 -8.20
N GLN A 36 -3.45 9.54 -7.55
CA GLN A 36 -4.02 10.77 -8.14
C GLN A 36 -2.96 11.85 -8.41
N GLU A 37 -1.94 11.96 -7.56
CA GLU A 37 -0.91 12.99 -7.73
C GLU A 37 0.07 12.68 -8.86
N ASN A 38 0.49 11.42 -9.01
CA ASN A 38 1.45 10.99 -10.02
C ASN A 38 1.26 9.52 -10.36
N LEU A 39 0.39 9.23 -11.32
CA LEU A 39 0.17 7.86 -11.78
C LEU A 39 1.31 7.39 -12.69
N THR A 40 2.12 6.48 -12.16
CA THR A 40 3.08 5.69 -12.93
C THR A 40 2.71 4.22 -12.74
N PRO A 41 1.71 3.69 -13.48
CA PRO A 41 1.18 2.37 -13.21
C PRO A 41 2.25 1.32 -13.51
N THR A 42 2.34 0.30 -12.65
CA THR A 42 3.23 -0.84 -12.84
C THR A 42 2.42 -2.14 -12.75
N PRO A 43 2.84 -3.22 -13.43
CA PRO A 43 2.11 -4.49 -13.38
C PRO A 43 2.10 -5.13 -11.98
N VAL A 44 2.96 -4.66 -11.07
CA VAL A 44 3.06 -5.13 -9.69
C VAL A 44 2.28 -4.27 -8.70
N ASP A 45 1.49 -3.32 -9.18
CA ASP A 45 0.63 -2.50 -8.32
C ASP A 45 -0.38 -3.38 -7.61
N MET A 46 -0.51 -3.20 -6.30
CA MET A 46 -1.41 -4.00 -5.46
C MET A 46 -2.81 -4.08 -6.06
N ASN A 47 -3.41 -2.95 -6.45
CA ASN A 47 -4.77 -2.96 -6.99
C ASN A 47 -4.86 -3.71 -8.34
N GLN A 48 -3.82 -3.69 -9.16
CA GLN A 48 -3.77 -4.45 -10.42
C GLN A 48 -3.70 -5.96 -10.13
N ILE A 49 -2.83 -6.36 -9.20
CA ILE A 49 -2.73 -7.76 -8.76
C ILE A 49 -4.07 -8.23 -8.18
N LEU A 50 -4.66 -7.47 -7.24
CA LEU A 50 -5.93 -7.84 -6.62
C LEU A 50 -7.08 -7.94 -7.63
N MET A 51 -7.12 -7.09 -8.65
CA MET A 51 -8.12 -7.18 -9.72
C MET A 51 -7.93 -8.40 -10.64
N SER A 52 -6.71 -8.92 -10.76
CA SER A 52 -6.37 -10.08 -11.59
C SER A 52 -6.62 -11.43 -10.90
N LEU A 53 -6.64 -11.48 -9.56
CA LEU A 53 -6.75 -12.74 -8.79
C LEU A 53 -7.91 -13.63 -9.23
N GLY A 54 -9.08 -13.03 -9.47
CA GLY A 54 -10.28 -13.77 -9.87
C GLY A 54 -10.16 -14.44 -11.23
N ASP A 55 -9.35 -13.89 -12.13
CA ASP A 55 -9.13 -14.47 -13.46
C ASP A 55 -7.93 -15.44 -13.45
N GLU A 56 -6.87 -15.12 -12.70
CA GLU A 56 -5.64 -15.92 -12.63
C GLU A 56 -5.83 -17.25 -11.88
N PHE A 57 -6.65 -17.25 -10.82
CA PHE A 57 -6.86 -18.40 -9.94
C PHE A 57 -8.30 -18.93 -9.98
N ASP A 58 -9.06 -18.70 -11.07
CA ASP A 58 -10.47 -19.09 -11.15
C ASP A 58 -10.71 -20.58 -10.85
N ALA A 59 -9.78 -21.48 -11.20
CA ALA A 59 -9.95 -22.91 -10.96
C ALA A 59 -9.81 -23.29 -9.48
N GLU A 60 -9.03 -22.52 -8.72
CA GLU A 60 -8.70 -22.76 -7.33
C GLU A 60 -9.62 -22.04 -6.34
N LEU A 61 -10.33 -21.00 -6.80
CA LEU A 61 -11.22 -20.19 -5.97
C LEU A 61 -12.57 -20.87 -5.72
N THR A 62 -13.06 -20.76 -4.49
CA THR A 62 -14.44 -21.10 -4.13
C THR A 62 -15.45 -20.11 -4.74
N ASP A 63 -16.72 -20.49 -4.83
CA ASP A 63 -17.77 -19.62 -5.39
C ASP A 63 -17.89 -18.28 -4.64
N ASP A 64 -17.69 -18.29 -3.32
CA ASP A 64 -17.71 -17.09 -2.47
C ASP A 64 -16.51 -16.19 -2.73
N GLU A 65 -15.30 -16.75 -2.90
CA GLU A 65 -14.09 -15.98 -3.23
C GLU A 65 -14.17 -15.42 -4.66
N LYS A 66 -14.72 -16.18 -5.61
CA LYS A 66 -15.01 -15.66 -6.95
C LYS A 66 -16.00 -14.51 -6.88
N ALA A 67 -17.04 -14.61 -6.06
CA ALA A 67 -17.99 -13.51 -5.86
C ALA A 67 -17.33 -12.29 -5.23
N LEU A 68 -16.42 -12.47 -4.28
CA LEU A 68 -15.60 -11.41 -3.70
C LEU A 68 -14.72 -10.74 -4.78
N CYS A 69 -13.97 -11.52 -5.56
CA CYS A 69 -13.12 -11.01 -6.63
C CYS A 69 -13.90 -10.19 -7.67
N ARG A 70 -15.07 -10.69 -8.10
CA ARG A 70 -15.94 -9.97 -9.04
C ARG A 70 -16.43 -8.63 -8.47
N LYS A 71 -16.90 -8.62 -7.21
CA LYS A 71 -17.36 -7.40 -6.54
C LYS A 71 -16.23 -6.39 -6.36
N PHE A 72 -15.05 -6.86 -5.95
CA PHE A 72 -13.88 -6.02 -5.80
C PHE A 72 -13.45 -5.43 -7.14
N LYS A 73 -13.30 -6.27 -8.18
CA LYS A 73 -12.88 -5.83 -9.52
C LYS A 73 -13.84 -4.80 -10.11
N ALA A 74 -15.16 -5.02 -9.98
CA ALA A 74 -16.16 -4.07 -10.44
C ALA A 74 -16.02 -2.71 -9.73
N GLY A 75 -16.02 -2.70 -8.39
CA GLY A 75 -15.89 -1.46 -7.62
C GLY A 75 -14.53 -0.77 -7.83
N ARG A 76 -13.44 -1.52 -7.89
CA ARG A 76 -12.10 -0.97 -8.10
C ARG A 76 -11.95 -0.38 -9.50
N SER A 77 -12.51 -1.03 -10.53
CA SER A 77 -12.49 -0.50 -11.91
C SER A 77 -13.18 0.85 -12.02
N VAL A 78 -14.29 1.05 -11.31
CA VAL A 78 -14.97 2.35 -11.23
C VAL A 78 -14.03 3.40 -10.63
N ARG A 79 -13.35 3.09 -9.52
CA ARG A 79 -12.41 4.04 -8.87
C ARG A 79 -11.20 4.34 -9.73
N GLU A 80 -10.57 3.32 -10.34
CA GLU A 80 -9.41 3.50 -11.23
C GLU A 80 -9.73 4.43 -12.40
N ARG A 81 -10.95 4.33 -12.97
CA ARG A 81 -11.38 5.22 -14.07
C ARG A 81 -11.27 6.71 -13.72
N TYR A 82 -11.62 7.09 -12.49
CA TYR A 82 -11.57 8.47 -12.03
C TYR A 82 -10.20 8.87 -11.44
N ILE A 83 -9.40 7.91 -10.98
CA ILE A 83 -8.00 8.14 -10.60
C ILE A 83 -7.14 8.42 -11.84
N GLU A 84 -7.33 7.65 -12.91
CA GLU A 84 -6.58 7.80 -14.17
C GLU A 84 -6.97 9.07 -14.94
N LYS A 85 -8.25 9.46 -14.87
CA LYS A 85 -8.81 10.57 -15.63
C LYS A 85 -9.67 11.45 -14.72
N PRO A 86 -9.06 12.26 -13.84
CA PRO A 86 -9.79 13.12 -12.92
C PRO A 86 -10.70 14.13 -13.64
N ASP A 87 -10.38 14.52 -14.87
CA ASP A 87 -11.22 15.42 -15.69
C ASP A 87 -12.61 14.84 -15.97
N LEU A 88 -12.77 13.51 -15.97
CA LEU A 88 -14.08 12.87 -16.12
C LEU A 88 -15.02 13.21 -14.96
N ALA A 89 -14.49 13.66 -13.82
CA ALA A 89 -15.30 14.09 -12.68
C ALA A 89 -16.13 15.34 -12.98
N LEU A 90 -15.70 16.18 -13.93
CA LEU A 90 -16.37 17.43 -14.28
C LEU A 90 -17.71 17.20 -15.00
N ASP A 91 -17.80 16.13 -15.77
CA ASP A 91 -18.97 15.77 -16.59
C ASP A 91 -19.71 14.53 -16.06
N MET A 92 -19.56 14.19 -14.77
CA MET A 92 -20.20 13.01 -14.18
C MET A 92 -21.72 13.14 -14.16
N SER A 93 -22.40 12.12 -14.68
CA SER A 93 -23.84 11.95 -14.51
C SER A 93 -24.19 11.63 -13.04
N GLU A 94 -25.45 11.81 -12.65
CA GLU A 94 -25.91 11.42 -11.30
C GLU A 94 -25.81 9.89 -11.08
N GLU A 95 -26.01 9.10 -12.13
CA GLU A 95 -25.82 7.64 -12.10
C GLU A 95 -24.36 7.27 -11.82
N ASP A 96 -23.41 7.90 -12.54
CA ASP A 96 -21.98 7.68 -12.31
C ASP A 96 -21.53 8.10 -10.89
N LYS A 97 -22.14 9.16 -10.34
CA LYS A 97 -21.86 9.59 -8.96
C LYS A 97 -22.35 8.58 -7.94
N GLU A 98 -23.53 7.99 -8.18
CA GLU A 98 -24.07 6.95 -7.31
C GLU A 98 -23.19 5.69 -7.37
N GLU A 99 -22.80 5.24 -8.57
CA GLU A 99 -21.87 4.12 -8.73
C GLU A 99 -20.53 4.35 -8.04
N LEU A 100 -19.94 5.54 -8.20
CA LEU A 100 -18.67 5.90 -7.55
C LEU A 100 -18.82 5.90 -6.02
N SER A 101 -19.92 6.48 -5.50
CA SER A 101 -20.21 6.50 -4.06
C SER A 101 -20.33 5.09 -3.47
N ILE A 102 -21.01 4.18 -4.18
CA ILE A 102 -21.10 2.76 -3.80
C ILE A 102 -19.71 2.12 -3.78
N ALA A 103 -18.89 2.38 -4.80
CA ALA A 103 -17.53 1.84 -4.88
C ALA A 103 -16.63 2.37 -3.76
N GLU A 104 -16.65 3.67 -3.47
CA GLU A 104 -15.87 4.29 -2.40
C GLU A 104 -16.21 3.71 -1.03
N ARG A 105 -17.49 3.42 -0.79
CA ARG A 105 -17.94 2.82 0.48
C ARG A 105 -17.53 1.35 0.61
N ASN A 106 -17.56 0.59 -0.48
CA ASN A 106 -17.43 -0.86 -0.41
C ASN A 106 -16.00 -1.36 -0.64
N VAL A 107 -15.23 -0.75 -1.56
CA VAL A 107 -13.89 -1.21 -1.94
C VAL A 107 -12.94 -1.32 -0.74
N PRO A 108 -12.81 -0.31 0.16
CA PRO A 108 -11.90 -0.40 1.30
C PRO A 108 -12.16 -1.60 2.20
N ASN A 109 -13.44 -1.94 2.42
CA ASN A 109 -13.85 -3.08 3.25
C ASN A 109 -13.52 -4.44 2.60
N MET A 110 -13.27 -4.46 1.29
CA MET A 110 -12.90 -5.66 0.55
C MET A 110 -11.38 -5.81 0.39
N VAL A 111 -10.60 -4.72 0.46
CA VAL A 111 -9.13 -4.76 0.27
C VAL A 111 -8.47 -5.76 1.20
N GLN A 112 -8.78 -5.76 2.50
CA GLN A 112 -8.16 -6.68 3.46
C GLN A 112 -8.44 -8.15 3.12
N LYS A 113 -9.68 -8.48 2.73
CA LYS A 113 -10.05 -9.84 2.32
C LYS A 113 -9.35 -10.25 1.02
N MET A 114 -9.27 -9.34 0.06
CA MET A 114 -8.54 -9.56 -1.20
C MET A 114 -7.04 -9.75 -0.97
N MET A 115 -6.44 -9.01 -0.03
CA MET A 115 -5.03 -9.19 0.34
C MET A 115 -4.78 -10.53 1.03
N ARG A 116 -5.66 -10.95 1.95
CA ARG A 116 -5.58 -12.30 2.54
C ARG A 116 -5.67 -13.39 1.49
N LEU A 117 -6.57 -13.24 0.53
CA LEU A 117 -6.69 -14.15 -0.62
C LEU A 117 -5.42 -14.14 -1.47
N MET A 118 -4.87 -12.96 -1.78
CA MET A 118 -3.60 -12.83 -2.49
C MET A 118 -2.47 -13.58 -1.78
N TYR A 119 -2.38 -13.49 -0.45
CA TYR A 119 -1.33 -14.17 0.31
C TYR A 119 -1.39 -15.69 0.24
N GLN A 120 -2.55 -16.28 -0.01
CA GLN A 120 -2.70 -17.73 -0.18
C GLN A 120 -2.12 -18.22 -1.53
N PHE A 121 -2.25 -17.42 -2.59
CA PHE A 121 -1.85 -17.81 -3.95
C PHE A 121 -0.51 -17.22 -4.39
N ARG A 122 -0.22 -16.00 -3.94
CA ARG A 122 0.90 -15.18 -4.38
C ARG A 122 1.40 -14.30 -3.23
N PHE A 123 2.08 -14.95 -2.28
CA PHE A 123 2.74 -14.23 -1.21
C PHE A 123 3.87 -13.33 -1.79
N PRO A 124 3.90 -12.03 -1.45
CA PRO A 124 4.93 -11.11 -1.93
C PRO A 124 6.28 -11.35 -1.24
N ASP A 125 7.34 -11.53 -2.03
CA ASP A 125 8.71 -11.61 -1.53
C ASP A 125 9.30 -10.22 -1.24
N ILE A 126 8.87 -9.21 -2.01
CA ILE A 126 9.32 -7.82 -1.89
C ILE A 126 8.12 -6.88 -1.93
N VAL A 127 8.01 -6.01 -0.94
CA VAL A 127 7.02 -4.92 -0.92
C VAL A 127 7.70 -3.57 -1.11
N CYS A 128 7.35 -2.90 -2.19
CA CYS A 128 7.74 -1.53 -2.49
C CYS A 128 6.62 -0.59 -1.98
N ILE A 129 6.93 0.23 -0.99
CA ILE A 129 5.95 1.11 -0.33
C ILE A 129 6.60 2.44 0.07
N THR A 130 5.85 3.54 0.00
CA THR A 130 6.34 4.83 0.50
C THR A 130 6.36 4.84 2.04
N THR A 131 7.26 5.60 2.65
CA THR A 131 7.33 5.74 4.12
C THR A 131 5.99 6.17 4.73
N ALA A 132 5.27 7.10 4.09
CA ALA A 132 3.96 7.55 4.56
C ALA A 132 2.91 6.42 4.52
N SER A 133 2.86 5.67 3.42
CA SER A 133 1.96 4.52 3.29
C SER A 133 2.30 3.42 4.30
N LEU A 134 3.59 3.13 4.51
CA LEU A 134 4.05 2.15 5.49
C LEU A 134 3.59 2.51 6.90
N LEU A 135 3.81 3.75 7.33
CA LEU A 135 3.39 4.22 8.65
C LEU A 135 1.87 4.12 8.83
N ASN A 136 1.10 4.45 7.80
CA ASN A 136 -0.36 4.33 7.85
C ASN A 136 -0.81 2.87 7.96
N THR A 137 -0.13 1.94 7.27
CA THR A 137 -0.45 0.51 7.36
C THR A 137 -0.04 -0.10 8.70
N LEU A 138 1.11 0.33 9.26
CA LEU A 138 1.60 -0.13 10.57
C LEU A 138 0.81 0.46 11.76
N ALA A 139 0.07 1.55 11.56
CA ALA A 139 -0.73 2.19 12.60
C ALA A 139 -1.97 1.36 13.00
N THR A 140 -2.38 0.38 12.20
CA THR A 140 -3.55 -0.46 12.45
C THR A 140 -3.12 -1.86 12.91
N PRO A 141 -3.41 -2.28 14.16
CA PRO A 141 -3.33 -3.70 14.55
C PRO A 141 -4.24 -4.51 13.63
N GLY A 142 -3.77 -5.64 13.09
CA GLY A 142 -4.55 -6.37 12.08
C GLY A 142 -4.36 -5.88 10.64
N GLY A 143 -3.40 -4.97 10.43
CA GLY A 143 -3.17 -4.27 9.17
C GLY A 143 -2.75 -5.20 8.02
N ALA A 144 -2.88 -4.68 6.81
CA ALA A 144 -2.60 -5.37 5.55
C ALA A 144 -1.22 -6.07 5.47
N LEU A 145 -0.24 -5.67 6.29
CA LEU A 145 1.13 -6.19 6.30
C LEU A 145 1.54 -6.85 7.64
N THR A 146 0.64 -6.94 8.61
CA THR A 146 0.97 -7.32 10.00
C THR A 146 0.06 -8.38 10.61
N ASP A 147 -0.81 -9.01 9.82
CA ASP A 147 -1.81 -9.93 10.39
C ASP A 147 -2.03 -11.21 9.59
N THR A 148 -1.61 -12.31 10.19
CA THR A 148 -2.18 -13.65 10.01
C THR A 148 -2.86 -14.04 11.32
N ASP A 149 -4.09 -13.53 11.50
CA ASP A 149 -5.15 -13.82 12.48
C ASP A 149 -4.77 -14.36 13.88
N SER A 150 -5.23 -13.67 14.94
CA SER A 150 -5.61 -14.33 16.19
C SER A 150 -7.13 -14.23 16.38
N THR A 151 -7.90 -15.13 15.75
CA THR A 151 -9.22 -15.49 16.26
C THR A 151 -9.04 -16.61 17.28
N ASP A 152 -8.59 -16.25 18.47
CA ASP A 152 -8.99 -16.88 19.73
C ASP A 152 -8.32 -16.14 20.89
N ASP A 153 -9.13 -15.73 21.87
CA ASP A 153 -8.73 -15.05 23.09
C ASP A 153 -7.99 -16.02 24.03
N THR A 154 -6.84 -16.55 23.63
CA THR A 154 -5.80 -17.13 24.49
C THR A 154 -4.79 -17.83 23.58
N GLU A 155 -3.65 -17.21 23.33
CA GLU A 155 -2.35 -17.88 23.36
C GLU A 155 -1.23 -16.87 23.10
N GLU A 156 -0.04 -17.24 23.56
CA GLU A 156 1.13 -16.41 23.71
C GLU A 156 1.55 -15.78 22.38
N ILE A 157 2.17 -14.60 22.45
CA ILE A 157 2.67 -13.83 21.29
C ILE A 157 3.70 -14.70 20.57
N GLU A 158 3.27 -15.48 19.59
CA GLU A 158 4.17 -16.24 18.73
C GLU A 158 4.91 -15.29 17.79
N ASP A 159 6.21 -15.58 17.58
CA ASP A 159 7.19 -14.86 16.76
C ASP A 159 6.81 -14.70 15.25
N SER A 160 5.58 -15.04 14.86
CA SER A 160 5.06 -15.07 13.48
C SER A 160 4.44 -13.76 12.99
N GLN A 161 4.34 -12.72 13.84
CA GLN A 161 3.68 -11.44 13.51
C GLN A 161 4.44 -10.54 12.51
N TYR A 162 5.64 -10.92 12.06
CA TYR A 162 6.43 -10.12 11.12
C TYR A 162 6.67 -10.85 9.80
N LEU A 163 5.92 -10.44 8.78
CA LEU A 163 6.01 -11.02 7.43
C LEU A 163 7.35 -10.71 6.72
N TYR A 164 8.08 -9.67 7.15
CA TYR A 164 9.32 -9.23 6.50
C TYR A 164 10.49 -9.13 7.48
N GLN A 165 11.61 -9.77 7.12
CA GLN A 165 12.83 -9.80 7.92
C GLN A 165 13.74 -8.60 7.69
N VAL A 166 13.61 -7.92 6.55
CA VAL A 166 14.51 -6.84 6.15
C VAL A 166 13.68 -5.64 5.67
N LEU A 167 14.01 -4.46 6.18
CA LEU A 167 13.48 -3.19 5.72
C LEU A 167 14.62 -2.34 5.16
N ILE A 168 14.47 -1.91 3.92
CA ILE A 168 15.42 -0.98 3.27
C ILE A 168 14.71 0.35 3.06
N GLY A 169 15.23 1.41 3.68
CA GLY A 169 14.76 2.78 3.47
C GLY A 169 15.69 3.52 2.52
N ASP A 170 15.15 3.96 1.39
CA ASP A 170 15.82 4.88 0.47
C ASP A 170 15.61 6.34 0.89
N GLU A 171 16.51 7.23 0.47
CA GLU A 171 16.54 8.65 0.87
C GLU A 171 16.42 8.82 2.39
N GLY A 172 17.15 8.00 3.16
CA GLY A 172 17.08 7.95 4.62
C GLY A 172 17.37 9.29 5.30
N SER A 173 18.15 10.17 4.67
CA SER A 173 18.39 11.54 5.14
C SER A 173 17.15 12.43 5.06
N GLN A 174 16.15 12.06 4.27
CA GLN A 174 14.86 12.74 4.14
C GLN A 174 13.74 12.13 5.00
N ILE A 175 14.03 11.05 5.74
CA ILE A 175 13.06 10.44 6.65
C ILE A 175 13.14 11.11 8.02
N PRO A 176 12.05 11.71 8.54
CA PRO A 176 12.06 12.31 9.88
C PRO A 176 12.39 11.28 10.97
N GLU A 177 13.21 11.65 11.96
CA GLU A 177 13.54 10.78 13.11
C GLU A 177 12.29 10.16 13.77
N PRO A 178 11.18 10.88 14.02
CA PRO A 178 9.99 10.27 14.59
C PRO A 178 9.38 9.14 13.75
N ALA A 179 9.52 9.20 12.42
CA ALA A 179 9.08 8.13 11.53
C ALA A 179 9.97 6.89 11.67
N LEU A 180 11.29 7.06 11.76
CA LEU A 180 12.23 5.96 11.99
C LEU A 180 11.97 5.25 13.33
N VAL A 181 11.72 6.03 14.38
CA VAL A 181 11.37 5.49 15.71
C VAL A 181 10.03 4.74 15.64
N ALA A 182 9.03 5.30 14.96
CA ALA A 182 7.74 4.63 14.80
C ALA A 182 7.88 3.30 14.04
N VAL A 183 8.65 3.26 12.96
CA VAL A 183 8.94 2.03 12.21
C VAL A 183 9.68 1.02 13.09
N SER A 184 10.71 1.45 13.81
CA SER A 184 11.49 0.57 14.70
C SER A 184 10.66 -0.07 15.79
N ASN A 185 9.75 0.69 16.39
CA ASN A 185 8.85 0.17 17.42
C ASN A 185 7.81 -0.82 16.86
N ARG A 186 7.48 -0.70 15.57
CA ARG A 186 6.46 -1.52 14.92
C ARG A 186 7.03 -2.74 14.21
N LEU A 187 8.31 -2.71 13.85
CA LEU A 187 9.05 -3.81 13.23
C LEU A 187 10.35 -4.09 14.01
N PRO A 188 10.25 -4.45 15.31
CA PRO A 188 11.42 -4.61 16.19
C PRO A 188 12.36 -5.75 15.77
N LEU A 189 11.84 -6.75 15.05
CA LEU A 189 12.61 -7.91 14.58
C LEU A 189 13.15 -7.75 13.16
N ALA A 190 12.73 -6.72 12.43
CA ALA A 190 13.24 -6.48 11.08
C ALA A 190 14.64 -5.86 11.14
N GLN A 191 15.57 -6.41 10.35
CA GLN A 191 16.85 -5.76 10.10
C GLN A 191 16.61 -4.51 9.24
N GLN A 192 16.95 -3.34 9.77
CA GLN A 192 16.72 -2.06 9.09
C GLN A 192 18.02 -1.51 8.51
N MET A 193 17.99 -1.15 7.23
CA MET A 193 19.09 -0.47 6.54
C MET A 193 18.56 0.79 5.86
N TYR A 194 19.09 1.95 6.23
CA TYR A 194 18.72 3.24 5.64
C TYR A 194 19.87 3.78 4.79
N ILE A 195 19.60 4.06 3.53
CA ILE A 195 20.54 4.61 2.57
C ILE A 195 20.12 6.05 2.29
N GLY A 196 21.04 7.00 2.46
CA GLY A 196 20.77 8.41 2.18
C GLY A 196 22.06 9.21 2.10
N ASP A 197 21.97 10.40 1.51
CA ASP A 197 23.08 11.34 1.43
C ASP A 197 23.00 12.36 2.57
N VAL A 198 24.02 12.35 3.44
CA VAL A 198 24.14 13.21 4.62
C VAL A 198 24.39 14.69 4.27
N TYR A 199 24.75 14.99 3.02
CA TYR A 199 24.97 16.36 2.54
C TYR A 199 23.71 16.99 1.94
N GLN A 200 22.57 16.28 1.94
CA GLN A 200 21.28 16.86 1.59
C GLN A 200 20.71 17.72 2.72
N LEU A 201 19.73 18.56 2.39
CA LEU A 201 18.99 19.37 3.36
C LEU A 201 18.24 18.47 4.37
N GLU A 202 18.04 18.99 5.58
CA GLU A 202 17.24 18.31 6.60
C GLU A 202 15.81 17.99 6.09
N PRO A 203 15.18 16.91 6.59
CA PRO A 203 13.80 16.58 6.24
C PRO A 203 12.88 17.79 6.40
N HIS A 204 12.07 18.07 5.39
CA HIS A 204 11.08 19.14 5.47
C HIS A 204 10.01 18.83 6.54
N ALA A 205 10.24 19.31 7.76
CA ALA A 205 9.24 19.32 8.82
C ALA A 205 8.40 20.59 8.72
N THR A 206 7.13 20.47 8.35
CA THR A 206 6.17 21.58 8.51
C THR A 206 5.93 21.77 10.01
N ARG A 207 6.79 22.54 10.69
CA ARG A 207 6.54 23.02 12.06
C ARG A 207 5.24 23.85 12.02
N ARG A 208 4.10 23.27 12.37
CA ARG A 208 2.98 24.06 12.88
C ARG A 208 3.41 24.59 14.24
N LEU A 209 3.95 25.81 14.26
CA LEU A 209 4.07 26.58 15.50
C LEU A 209 2.66 26.70 16.11
N PRO A 210 2.47 26.44 17.42
CA PRO A 210 1.21 26.77 18.06
C PRO A 210 0.99 28.27 17.90
N ARG A 211 -0.18 28.65 17.38
CA ARG A 211 -0.66 30.03 17.44
C ARG A 211 -0.62 30.44 18.91
N MET A 212 0.28 31.36 19.27
CA MET A 212 0.14 32.05 20.54
C MET A 212 -1.12 32.89 20.45
N GLU A 213 -2.20 32.40 21.04
CA GLU A 213 -3.31 33.24 21.42
C GLU A 213 -2.78 34.19 22.50
N HIS A 214 -2.68 35.47 22.14
CA HIS A 214 -2.51 36.53 23.11
C HIS A 214 -3.75 36.52 24.02
N VAL A 215 -3.56 36.09 25.26
CA VAL A 215 -4.49 36.36 26.35
C VAL A 215 -4.24 37.82 26.74
N GLU A 216 -5.15 38.70 26.34
CA GLU A 216 -5.40 39.98 27.02
C GLU A 216 -6.40 39.77 28.15
#